data_AF-A0A1X1TSM4-F1
#
_entry.id   AF-A0A1X1TSM4-F1
#
_cell.length_a   1.000
_cell.length_b   1.000
_cell.length_c   1.000
_cell.angle_alpha   90.00
_cell.angle_beta   90.00
_cell.angle_gamma   90.00
#
_symmetry.space_group_name_H-M   'P 1'
#
loop_
_entity.id
_entity.type
_entity.pdbx_description
1 polymer ?
#
loop_
_entity_poly.entity_id
_entity_poly.type
_entity_poly.pdbx_seq_one_letter_code
_entity_poly.pdbx_strand_id
1 'polypeptide(L)'
;MLRLSLRRDRIVLPLWVLLLSLPLAGVYIASVQAIYPTAAERAGLAATIMASPAQRAVYGQVYNDSLGAVGIWKAGIFHLLIGIAVILTVIRHTRADEEAGRTELIDSTAVGRHAGLTSALLLAAGASLTTGAIGTAGLLTTDVPAAGSWAFGAALACSGLVFTAVAAVAAQLSPSARFARGAAFGVLAGAFTLRALGDAGSGALSWLSPLGWSLQVRPYAGDRWWVLVLPLATAAALTALAYRLAARRDVGAGLLAERPGPGTAAPALSGAFGLAWRLDRGALLLWTTGLALYGLLVGSVVHGIGDEVGNDRARDIVVRLGGTTVLEHAFVAVAFTMLGMVAAAFAVSLALRPRQEETTGRAETLLAGSLSRSRWLASHVAVALAGSGIALLVAGLVAGIVYATAAGDSGGQLPLAVGSAAVQLPAVWLPAAMAVAAYGIVPRLAPAAWAVLIGFIALYLLGTISGLPQRVLDLEPFAHIPLVGAGPEGTFSAVPLVVLLALDIGLITLGLWGLRRRDLTP
;
A
#
# COMPACT_ATOMS: atom_id res chain seq x y z
N MET A 1 1.71 -30.37 6.48
CA MET A 1 1.21 -29.06 6.01
C MET A 1 2.20 -27.92 6.24
N LEU A 2 2.62 -27.58 7.47
CA LEU A 2 3.49 -26.41 7.71
C LEU A 2 4.79 -26.40 6.88
N ARG A 3 5.49 -27.54 6.76
CA ARG A 3 6.68 -27.66 5.89
C ARG A 3 6.38 -27.30 4.42
N LEU A 4 5.20 -27.66 3.90
CA LEU A 4 4.79 -27.32 2.53
C LEU A 4 4.51 -25.81 2.42
N SER A 5 3.78 -25.23 3.37
CA SER A 5 3.50 -23.79 3.39
C SER A 5 4.80 -22.99 3.46
N LEU A 6 5.77 -23.38 4.31
CA LEU A 6 7.11 -22.76 4.38
C LEU A 6 7.87 -22.84 3.05
N ARG A 7 7.83 -23.99 2.36
CA ARG A 7 8.48 -24.14 1.04
C ARG A 7 7.86 -23.23 -0.01
N ARG A 8 6.53 -23.10 -0.02
CA ARG A 8 5.80 -22.25 -0.97
C ARG A 8 6.02 -20.76 -0.70
N ASP A 9 6.21 -20.39 0.55
CA ASP A 9 6.41 -18.99 0.97
C ASP A 9 7.87 -18.62 1.27
N ARG A 10 8.83 -19.45 0.88
CA ARG A 10 10.28 -19.25 1.12
C ARG A 10 10.87 -17.94 0.60
N ILE A 11 10.15 -17.24 -0.29
CA ILE A 11 10.54 -15.93 -0.83
C ILE A 11 9.69 -14.84 -0.19
N VAL A 12 8.36 -14.94 -0.30
CA VAL A 12 7.47 -13.85 0.12
C VAL A 12 7.48 -13.64 1.62
N LEU A 13 7.55 -14.72 2.41
CA LEU A 13 7.50 -14.63 3.87
C LEU A 13 8.75 -13.96 4.46
N PRO A 14 9.99 -14.38 4.12
CA PRO A 14 11.17 -13.66 4.58
C PRO A 14 11.20 -12.20 4.13
N LEU A 15 10.73 -11.88 2.93
CA LEU A 15 10.74 -10.50 2.43
C LEU A 15 9.95 -9.55 3.34
N TRP A 16 8.70 -9.87 3.69
CA TRP A 16 7.93 -8.98 4.56
C TRP A 16 8.40 -9.06 6.02
N VAL A 17 8.88 -10.23 6.48
CA VAL A 17 9.45 -10.36 7.83
C VAL A 17 10.64 -9.42 8.00
N LEU A 18 11.58 -9.42 7.05
CA LEU A 18 12.77 -8.58 7.07
C LEU A 18 12.43 -7.11 6.83
N LEU A 19 11.55 -6.82 5.86
CA LEU A 19 11.12 -5.45 5.56
C LEU A 19 10.50 -4.74 6.78
N LEU A 20 9.74 -5.47 7.59
CA LEU A 20 9.05 -4.91 8.76
C LEU A 20 9.86 -5.01 10.06
N SER A 21 11.10 -5.50 10.03
CA SER A 21 11.94 -5.67 11.23
C SER A 21 13.30 -4.98 11.12
N LEU A 22 14.02 -5.13 10.01
CA LEU A 22 15.37 -4.58 9.84
C LEU A 22 15.46 -3.04 9.89
N PRO A 23 14.51 -2.27 9.33
CA PRO A 23 14.64 -0.81 9.31
C PRO A 23 14.60 -0.14 10.69
N LEU A 24 14.12 -0.81 11.75
CA LEU A 24 13.86 -0.21 13.06
C LEU A 24 15.10 0.46 13.68
N ALA A 25 16.25 -0.21 13.65
CA ALA A 25 17.47 0.35 14.21
C ALA A 25 18.15 1.34 13.24
N GLY A 26 18.50 0.86 12.04
CA GLY A 26 19.36 1.61 11.12
C GLY A 26 18.66 2.75 10.36
N VAL A 27 17.36 2.63 10.10
CA VAL A 27 16.61 3.67 9.36
C VAL A 27 15.84 4.58 10.32
N TYR A 28 15.22 4.03 11.36
CA TYR A 28 14.39 4.85 12.24
C TYR A 28 15.17 5.46 13.41
N ILE A 29 15.80 4.66 14.27
CA ILE A 29 16.58 5.19 15.40
C ILE A 29 17.79 6.00 14.91
N ALA A 30 18.63 5.42 14.04
CA ALA A 30 19.89 6.07 13.65
C ALA A 30 19.67 7.35 12.83
N SER A 31 18.68 7.41 11.93
CA SER A 31 18.40 8.64 11.19
C SER A 31 17.84 9.75 12.09
N VAL A 32 17.00 9.43 13.08
CA VAL A 32 16.55 10.44 14.05
C VAL A 32 17.70 10.90 14.94
N GLN A 33 18.59 10.01 15.37
CA GLN A 33 19.79 10.38 16.13
C GLN A 33 20.73 11.29 15.32
N ALA A 34 20.89 11.02 14.03
CA ALA A 34 21.76 11.80 13.15
C ALA A 34 21.19 13.20 12.84
N ILE A 35 19.87 13.31 12.65
CA ILE A 35 19.23 14.58 12.27
C ILE A 35 18.83 15.42 13.50
N TYR A 36 18.46 14.77 14.61
CA TYR A 36 18.00 15.41 15.86
C TYR A 36 18.80 14.89 17.07
N PRO A 37 20.10 15.21 17.17
CA PRO A 37 21.00 14.67 18.19
C PRO A 37 20.67 15.12 19.61
N THR A 38 20.12 16.33 19.80
CA THR A 38 19.85 16.88 21.14
C THR A 38 18.43 16.60 21.64
N ALA A 39 18.23 16.61 22.96
CA ALA A 39 16.90 16.44 23.55
C ALA A 39 15.94 17.58 23.15
N ALA A 40 16.43 18.81 23.08
CA ALA A 40 15.63 19.97 22.69
C ALA A 40 15.12 19.87 21.24
N GLU A 41 15.95 19.40 20.31
CA GLU A 41 15.55 19.17 18.91
C GLU A 41 14.48 18.08 18.79
N ARG A 42 14.61 16.98 19.55
CA ARG A 42 13.61 15.91 19.57
C ARG A 42 12.29 16.35 20.21
N ALA A 43 12.34 17.18 21.26
CA ALA A 43 11.14 17.79 21.84
C ALA A 43 10.43 18.71 20.83
N GLY A 44 11.19 19.51 20.07
CA GLY A 44 10.66 20.33 18.99
C GLY A 44 9.99 19.51 17.89
N LEU A 45 10.62 18.40 17.46
CA LEU A 45 10.03 17.47 16.51
C LEU A 45 8.75 16.80 17.05
N ALA A 46 8.75 16.37 18.32
CA ALA A 46 7.56 15.81 18.93
C ALA A 46 6.41 16.83 18.98
N ALA A 47 6.71 18.10 19.26
CA ALA A 47 5.72 19.17 19.28
C ALA A 47 5.11 19.42 17.88
N THR A 48 5.92 19.46 16.81
CA THR A 48 5.41 19.64 15.44
C THR A 48 4.54 18.47 14.99
N ILE A 49 4.94 17.24 15.33
CA ILE A 49 4.13 16.04 15.07
C ILE A 49 2.79 16.12 15.80
N MET A 50 2.80 16.50 17.07
CA MET A 50 1.59 16.58 17.89
C MET A 50 0.66 17.72 17.45
N ALA A 51 1.22 18.81 16.91
CA ALA A 51 0.47 19.90 16.33
C ALA A 51 -0.30 19.48 15.06
N SER A 52 0.23 18.52 14.27
CA SER A 52 -0.39 18.06 13.03
C SER A 52 -1.42 16.92 13.24
N PRO A 53 -2.74 17.17 13.10
CA PRO A 53 -3.75 16.11 13.22
C PRO A 53 -3.57 15.01 12.17
N ALA A 54 -3.07 15.38 10.98
CA ALA A 54 -2.78 14.46 9.89
C ALA A 54 -1.67 13.48 10.25
N GLN A 55 -0.55 13.96 10.82
CA GLN A 55 0.54 13.09 11.23
C GLN A 55 0.11 12.16 12.38
N ARG A 56 -0.66 12.68 13.35
CA ARG A 56 -1.27 11.87 14.41
C ARG A 56 -2.22 10.81 13.85
N ALA A 57 -3.05 11.16 12.87
CA ALA A 57 -3.96 10.23 12.23
C ALA A 57 -3.20 9.10 11.51
N VAL A 58 -2.09 9.38 10.81
CA VAL A 58 -1.36 8.38 10.02
C VAL A 58 -0.47 7.49 10.89
N TYR A 59 0.37 8.08 11.75
CA TYR A 59 1.42 7.36 12.47
C TYR A 59 1.11 7.16 13.96
N GLY A 60 0.17 7.93 14.51
CA GLY A 60 -0.18 7.93 15.92
C GLY A 60 0.44 9.07 16.72
N GLN A 61 0.17 9.09 18.02
CA GLN A 61 0.73 10.09 18.94
C GLN A 61 2.17 9.76 19.35
N VAL A 62 2.96 10.81 19.61
CA VAL A 62 4.28 10.70 20.25
C VAL A 62 4.08 10.91 21.75
N TYR A 63 4.40 9.90 22.55
CA TYR A 63 4.13 9.91 24.00
C TYR A 63 5.31 10.37 24.86
N ASN A 64 6.49 10.55 24.26
CA ASN A 64 7.72 10.97 24.93
C ASN A 64 8.71 11.52 23.87
N ASP A 65 9.62 12.41 24.25
CA ASP A 65 10.63 13.05 23.40
C ASP A 65 12.00 12.34 23.40
N SER A 66 12.10 11.18 24.04
CA SER A 66 13.28 10.32 24.03
C SER A 66 13.62 9.84 22.61
N LEU A 67 14.90 9.53 22.39
CA LEU A 67 15.37 9.00 21.11
C LEU A 67 14.58 7.74 20.69
N GLY A 68 14.28 6.86 21.63
CA GLY A 68 13.50 5.66 21.37
C GLY A 68 12.09 5.98 20.89
N ALA A 69 11.35 6.82 21.63
CA ALA A 69 9.95 7.13 21.34
C ALA A 69 9.78 7.92 20.03
N VAL A 70 10.58 8.96 19.82
CA VAL A 70 10.56 9.78 18.60
C VAL A 70 11.11 8.99 17.41
N GLY A 71 12.17 8.19 17.64
CA GLY A 71 12.82 7.38 16.61
C GLY A 71 11.89 6.38 15.96
N ILE A 72 11.16 5.59 16.75
CA ILE A 72 10.26 4.55 16.23
C ILE A 72 8.88 5.08 15.80
N TRP A 73 8.57 6.36 16.02
CA TRP A 73 7.21 6.88 15.78
C TRP A 73 6.74 6.63 14.34
N LYS A 74 7.57 6.90 13.34
CA LYS A 74 7.25 6.60 11.93
C LYS A 74 7.08 5.11 11.67
N ALA A 75 7.76 4.25 12.44
CA ALA A 75 7.56 2.80 12.38
C ALA A 75 6.21 2.35 12.99
N GLY A 76 5.43 3.26 13.58
CA GLY A 76 4.05 3.00 14.03
C GLY A 76 3.16 2.41 12.92
N ILE A 77 3.42 2.78 11.65
CA ILE A 77 2.72 2.23 10.48
C ILE A 77 2.97 0.72 10.29
N PHE A 78 4.05 0.15 10.85
CA PHE A 78 4.37 -1.27 10.69
C PHE A 78 3.32 -2.17 11.34
N HIS A 79 2.60 -1.69 12.37
CA HIS A 79 1.46 -2.41 12.94
C HIS A 79 0.32 -2.61 11.93
N LEU A 80 0.12 -1.66 11.01
CA LEU A 80 -0.82 -1.79 9.90
C LEU A 80 -0.26 -2.72 8.81
N LEU A 81 1.00 -2.50 8.41
CA LEU A 81 1.64 -3.24 7.30
C LEU A 81 1.77 -4.74 7.60
N ILE A 82 2.08 -5.11 8.85
CA ILE A 82 2.12 -6.52 9.25
C ILE A 82 0.73 -7.16 9.13
N GLY A 83 -0.34 -6.41 9.43
CA GLY A 83 -1.73 -6.82 9.22
C GLY A 83 -2.03 -7.14 7.76
N ILE A 84 -1.56 -6.30 6.84
CA ILE A 84 -1.67 -6.54 5.38
C ILE A 84 -0.94 -7.84 5.00
N ALA A 85 0.30 -8.00 5.46
CA ALA A 85 1.13 -9.16 5.13
C ALA A 85 0.50 -10.48 5.60
N VAL A 86 0.03 -10.53 6.85
CA VAL A 86 -0.58 -11.75 7.40
C VAL A 86 -1.94 -12.06 6.79
N ILE A 87 -2.77 -11.06 6.47
CA ILE A 87 -4.06 -11.26 5.78
C ILE A 87 -3.83 -11.94 4.43
N LEU A 88 -2.88 -11.41 3.64
CA LEU A 88 -2.55 -11.99 2.34
C LEU A 88 -1.97 -13.40 2.46
N THR A 89 -1.13 -13.64 3.49
CA THR A 89 -0.51 -14.96 3.75
C THR A 89 -1.56 -15.99 4.15
N VAL A 90 -2.40 -15.70 5.14
CA VAL A 90 -3.43 -16.62 5.63
C VAL A 90 -4.42 -16.97 4.51
N ILE A 91 -4.90 -15.98 3.76
CA ILE A 91 -5.89 -16.24 2.70
C ILE A 91 -5.26 -17.00 1.52
N ARG A 92 -3.97 -16.78 1.23
CA ARG A 92 -3.23 -17.53 0.21
C ARG A 92 -3.16 -19.03 0.53
N HIS A 93 -2.92 -19.40 1.78
CA HIS A 93 -2.81 -20.80 2.24
C HIS A 93 -4.13 -21.38 2.77
N THR A 94 -5.23 -20.66 2.62
CA THR A 94 -6.57 -21.16 2.94
C THR A 94 -7.47 -21.02 1.72
N ARG A 95 -8.26 -19.95 1.62
CA ARG A 95 -9.29 -19.82 0.58
C ARG A 95 -8.76 -19.80 -0.84
N ALA A 96 -7.57 -19.25 -1.07
CA ALA A 96 -7.02 -19.25 -2.43
C ALA A 96 -6.61 -20.65 -2.88
N ASP A 97 -6.17 -21.52 -1.97
CA ASP A 97 -5.86 -22.91 -2.30
C ASP A 97 -7.12 -23.79 -2.37
N GLU A 98 -8.16 -23.45 -1.61
CA GLU A 98 -9.47 -24.10 -1.69
C GLU A 98 -10.18 -23.75 -3.00
N GLU A 99 -10.25 -22.47 -3.36
CA GLU A 99 -10.80 -21.99 -4.64
C GLU A 99 -10.05 -22.55 -5.86
N ALA A 100 -8.77 -22.86 -5.72
CA ALA A 100 -7.96 -23.48 -6.77
C ALA A 100 -8.08 -25.01 -6.83
N GLY A 101 -8.94 -25.64 -6.03
CA GLY A 101 -9.14 -27.10 -5.96
C GLY A 101 -7.98 -27.89 -5.34
N ARG A 102 -6.89 -27.22 -4.93
CA ARG A 102 -5.71 -27.90 -4.35
C ARG A 102 -6.02 -28.50 -2.99
N THR A 103 -6.91 -27.85 -2.23
CA THR A 103 -7.29 -28.32 -0.90
C THR A 103 -8.03 -29.65 -0.97
N GLU A 104 -8.89 -29.87 -1.97
CA GLU A 104 -9.60 -31.14 -2.15
C GLU A 104 -8.65 -32.31 -2.43
N LEU A 105 -7.63 -32.09 -3.27
CA LEU A 105 -6.58 -33.08 -3.54
C LEU A 105 -5.82 -33.44 -2.27
N ILE A 106 -5.50 -32.45 -1.42
CA ILE A 106 -4.78 -32.70 -0.17
C ILE A 106 -5.68 -33.37 0.86
N ASP A 107 -6.94 -32.95 0.98
CA ASP A 107 -7.91 -33.50 1.93
C ASP A 107 -8.33 -34.93 1.55
N SER A 108 -8.15 -35.35 0.29
CA SER A 108 -8.30 -36.75 -0.14
C SER A 108 -7.18 -37.68 0.37
N THR A 109 -6.10 -37.13 0.93
CA THR A 109 -4.99 -37.89 1.52
C THR A 109 -5.15 -38.01 3.04
N ALA A 110 -4.19 -38.64 3.74
CA ALA A 110 -4.21 -38.79 5.20
C ALA A 110 -3.87 -37.47 5.96
N VAL A 111 -4.55 -36.37 5.62
CA VAL A 111 -4.39 -35.06 6.24
C VAL A 111 -5.67 -34.71 7.01
N GLY A 112 -5.53 -34.35 8.28
CA GLY A 112 -6.68 -33.99 9.11
C GLY A 112 -7.36 -32.69 8.67
N ARG A 113 -8.69 -32.61 8.85
CA ARG A 113 -9.55 -31.47 8.48
C ARG A 113 -9.04 -30.09 8.89
N HIS A 114 -8.36 -29.99 10.03
CA HIS A 114 -7.85 -28.72 10.56
C HIS A 114 -6.43 -28.39 10.10
N ALA A 115 -5.72 -29.32 9.47
CA ALA A 115 -4.31 -29.18 9.18
C ALA A 115 -3.98 -28.00 8.25
N GLY A 116 -4.85 -27.69 7.27
CA GLY A 116 -4.69 -26.52 6.39
C GLY A 116 -4.78 -25.21 7.17
N LEU A 117 -5.86 -25.03 7.95
CA LEU A 117 -6.06 -23.84 8.79
C LEU A 117 -4.95 -23.68 9.83
N THR A 118 -4.60 -24.75 10.55
CA THR A 118 -3.51 -24.73 11.54
C THR A 118 -2.17 -24.40 10.90
N SER A 119 -1.89 -24.93 9.70
CA SER A 119 -0.66 -24.61 8.95
C SER A 119 -0.57 -23.12 8.60
N ALA A 120 -1.66 -22.54 8.09
CA ALA A 120 -1.71 -21.12 7.74
C ALA A 120 -1.56 -20.21 8.99
N LEU A 121 -2.23 -20.57 10.09
CA LEU A 121 -2.13 -19.86 11.36
C LEU A 121 -0.71 -19.93 11.93
N LEU A 122 -0.08 -21.11 11.98
CA LEU A 122 1.28 -21.28 12.48
C LEU A 122 2.29 -20.53 11.63
N LEU A 123 2.14 -20.55 10.30
CA LEU A 123 3.02 -19.82 9.39
C LEU A 123 2.94 -18.30 9.63
N ALA A 124 1.73 -17.74 9.64
CA ALA A 124 1.54 -16.30 9.79
C ALA A 124 1.89 -15.83 11.20
N ALA A 125 1.45 -16.54 12.24
CA ALA A 125 1.76 -16.22 13.63
C ALA A 125 3.26 -16.35 13.92
N GLY A 126 3.89 -17.43 13.48
CA GLY A 126 5.33 -17.63 13.64
C GLY A 126 6.13 -16.53 12.94
N ALA A 127 5.71 -16.12 11.74
CA ALA A 127 6.34 -15.02 11.03
C ALA A 127 6.12 -13.67 11.74
N SER A 128 4.93 -13.38 12.30
CA SER A 128 4.72 -12.16 13.11
C SER A 128 5.58 -12.12 14.36
N LEU A 129 5.70 -13.23 15.08
CA LEU A 129 6.58 -13.37 16.23
C LEU A 129 8.05 -13.17 15.81
N THR A 130 8.45 -13.74 14.66
CA THR A 130 9.80 -13.57 14.12
C THR A 130 10.08 -12.11 13.73
N THR A 131 9.13 -11.41 13.10
CA THR A 131 9.25 -9.98 12.80
C THR A 131 9.45 -9.16 14.08
N GLY A 132 8.65 -9.40 15.12
CA GLY A 132 8.80 -8.75 16.41
C GLY A 132 10.16 -9.03 17.05
N ALA A 133 10.59 -10.30 17.05
CA ALA A 133 11.86 -10.71 17.64
C ALA A 133 13.08 -10.14 16.92
N ILE A 134 13.12 -10.18 15.58
CA ILE A 134 14.20 -9.56 14.78
C ILE A 134 14.20 -8.05 14.99
N GLY A 135 13.02 -7.43 15.03
CA GLY A 135 12.89 -6.00 15.26
C GLY A 135 13.40 -5.57 16.63
N THR A 136 13.04 -6.31 17.69
CA THR A 136 13.59 -6.11 19.03
C THR A 136 15.10 -6.33 19.06
N ALA A 137 15.60 -7.42 18.46
CA ALA A 137 17.04 -7.70 18.42
C ALA A 137 17.81 -6.56 17.73
N GLY A 138 17.28 -5.98 16.65
CA GLY A 138 17.85 -4.81 16.00
C GLY A 138 17.83 -3.58 16.91
N LEU A 139 16.71 -3.28 17.57
CA LEU A 139 16.63 -2.14 18.50
C LEU A 139 17.59 -2.27 19.69
N LEU A 140 17.82 -3.49 20.18
CA LEU A 140 18.79 -3.78 21.24
C LEU A 140 20.25 -3.53 20.84
N THR A 141 20.56 -3.33 19.55
CA THR A 141 21.91 -2.90 19.11
C THR A 141 22.11 -1.40 19.18
N THR A 142 21.11 -0.64 19.64
CA THR A 142 21.17 0.84 19.76
C THR A 142 21.16 1.27 21.22
N ASP A 143 21.44 2.54 21.49
CA ASP A 143 21.53 3.08 22.87
C ASP A 143 20.16 3.32 23.55
N VAL A 144 19.06 2.82 22.97
CA VAL A 144 17.71 3.00 23.51
C VAL A 144 17.39 1.94 24.59
N PRO A 145 16.50 2.24 25.56
CA PRO A 145 16.20 1.31 26.65
C PRO A 145 15.64 -0.06 26.21
N ALA A 146 16.22 -1.16 26.69
CA ALA A 146 15.83 -2.52 26.29
C ALA A 146 14.33 -2.85 26.51
N ALA A 147 13.73 -2.35 27.58
CA ALA A 147 12.31 -2.60 27.88
C ALA A 147 11.38 -2.08 26.77
N GLY A 148 11.64 -0.87 26.26
CA GLY A 148 10.88 -0.30 25.13
C GLY A 148 11.11 -1.06 23.83
N SER A 149 12.32 -1.60 23.61
CA SER A 149 12.61 -2.44 22.43
C SER A 149 11.79 -3.73 22.42
N TRP A 150 11.65 -4.38 23.57
CA TRP A 150 10.75 -5.53 23.73
C TRP A 150 9.28 -5.13 23.61
N ALA A 151 8.89 -4.01 24.19
CA ALA A 151 7.51 -3.52 24.15
C ALA A 151 7.05 -3.25 22.70
N PHE A 152 7.89 -2.60 21.88
CA PHE A 152 7.60 -2.36 20.46
C PHE A 152 7.51 -3.67 19.66
N GLY A 153 8.49 -4.57 19.81
CA GLY A 153 8.48 -5.85 19.09
C GLY A 153 7.29 -6.73 19.46
N ALA A 154 6.91 -6.75 20.75
CA ALA A 154 5.74 -7.47 21.22
C ALA A 154 4.43 -6.87 20.68
N ALA A 155 4.30 -5.53 20.66
CA ALA A 155 3.16 -4.85 20.06
C ALA A 155 3.03 -5.15 18.56
N LEU A 156 4.14 -5.11 17.84
CA LEU A 156 4.20 -5.43 16.41
C LEU A 156 3.76 -6.88 16.13
N ALA A 157 4.30 -7.84 16.89
CA ALA A 157 3.91 -9.25 16.77
C ALA A 157 2.42 -9.45 17.10
N CYS A 158 1.92 -8.82 18.18
CA CYS A 158 0.52 -8.92 18.58
C CYS A 158 -0.45 -8.36 17.54
N SER A 159 -0.11 -7.26 16.86
CA SER A 159 -0.90 -6.76 15.74
C SER A 159 -1.02 -7.84 14.64
N GLY A 160 0.12 -8.46 14.28
CA GLY A 160 0.14 -9.56 13.31
C GLY A 160 -0.72 -10.76 13.74
N LEU A 161 -0.72 -11.12 15.03
CA LEU A 161 -1.55 -12.21 15.56
C LEU A 161 -3.06 -11.90 15.45
N VAL A 162 -3.48 -10.69 15.79
CA VAL A 162 -4.90 -10.30 15.67
C VAL A 162 -5.37 -10.41 14.23
N PHE A 163 -4.62 -9.83 13.27
CA PHE A 163 -5.04 -9.84 11.87
C PHE A 163 -4.86 -11.21 11.19
N THR A 164 -3.96 -12.05 11.69
CA THR A 164 -3.90 -13.49 11.35
C THR A 164 -5.21 -14.17 11.73
N ALA A 165 -5.73 -13.93 12.93
CA ALA A 165 -6.99 -14.51 13.39
C ALA A 165 -8.22 -13.92 12.66
N VAL A 166 -8.23 -12.61 12.38
CA VAL A 166 -9.26 -11.97 11.53
C VAL A 166 -9.31 -12.62 10.15
N ALA A 167 -8.16 -12.79 9.50
CA ALA A 167 -8.07 -13.43 8.20
C ALA A 167 -8.55 -14.88 8.23
N ALA A 168 -8.24 -15.61 9.30
CA ALA A 168 -8.71 -16.98 9.50
C ALA A 168 -10.23 -17.08 9.62
N VAL A 169 -10.87 -16.14 10.35
CA VAL A 169 -12.34 -16.03 10.44
C VAL A 169 -12.93 -15.68 9.08
N ALA A 170 -12.41 -14.66 8.40
CA ALA A 170 -12.87 -14.24 7.08
C ALA A 170 -12.77 -15.39 6.05
N ALA A 171 -11.71 -16.18 6.14
CA ALA A 171 -11.51 -17.40 5.38
C ALA A 171 -12.48 -18.53 5.74
N GLN A 172 -13.43 -18.38 6.66
CA GLN A 172 -14.51 -19.36 6.86
C GLN A 172 -15.87 -18.88 6.33
N LEU A 173 -16.01 -17.59 6.00
CA LEU A 173 -17.31 -16.97 5.72
C LEU A 173 -17.81 -17.20 4.29
N SER A 174 -16.92 -17.29 3.30
CA SER A 174 -17.28 -17.39 1.88
C SER A 174 -16.33 -18.36 1.16
N PRO A 175 -16.79 -19.04 0.10
CA PRO A 175 -15.89 -19.82 -0.76
C PRO A 175 -14.90 -18.94 -1.52
N SER A 176 -15.18 -17.64 -1.71
CA SER A 176 -14.34 -16.74 -2.50
C SER A 176 -13.15 -16.19 -1.70
N ALA A 177 -11.93 -16.40 -2.20
CA ALA A 177 -10.74 -15.75 -1.66
C ALA A 177 -10.78 -14.23 -1.82
N ARG A 178 -11.44 -13.74 -2.87
CA ARG A 178 -11.67 -12.29 -3.08
C ARG A 178 -12.55 -11.72 -1.97
N PHE A 179 -13.64 -12.39 -1.63
CA PHE A 179 -14.49 -11.97 -0.50
C PHE A 179 -13.72 -12.01 0.82
N ALA A 180 -13.00 -13.10 1.10
CA ALA A 180 -12.23 -13.23 2.34
C ALA A 180 -11.20 -12.10 2.49
N ARG A 181 -10.51 -11.72 1.41
CA ARG A 181 -9.59 -10.57 1.40
C ARG A 181 -10.34 -9.28 1.68
N GLY A 182 -11.43 -9.03 0.97
CA GLY A 182 -12.25 -7.83 1.16
C GLY A 182 -12.78 -7.69 2.59
N ALA A 183 -13.28 -8.76 3.19
CA ALA A 183 -13.76 -8.76 4.57
C ALA A 183 -12.62 -8.50 5.57
N ALA A 184 -11.49 -9.20 5.45
CA ALA A 184 -10.36 -9.01 6.35
C ALA A 184 -9.73 -7.61 6.22
N PHE A 185 -9.57 -7.10 5.00
CA PHE A 185 -9.10 -5.72 4.76
C PHE A 185 -10.13 -4.69 5.20
N GLY A 186 -11.43 -4.97 5.09
CA GLY A 186 -12.49 -4.11 5.63
C GLY A 186 -12.36 -3.96 7.16
N VAL A 187 -12.10 -5.05 7.88
CA VAL A 187 -11.82 -5.01 9.32
C VAL A 187 -10.53 -4.23 9.62
N LEU A 188 -9.45 -4.46 8.86
CA LEU A 188 -8.19 -3.72 9.00
C LEU A 188 -8.39 -2.21 8.77
N ALA A 189 -9.11 -1.83 7.71
CA ALA A 189 -9.42 -0.45 7.38
C ALA A 189 -10.31 0.19 8.46
N GLY A 190 -11.34 -0.51 8.94
CA GLY A 190 -12.17 -0.04 10.05
C GLY A 190 -11.35 0.18 11.33
N ALA A 191 -10.47 -0.76 11.67
CA ALA A 191 -9.55 -0.62 12.79
C ALA A 191 -8.60 0.57 12.60
N PHE A 192 -8.07 0.79 11.40
CA PHE A 192 -7.21 1.92 11.11
C PHE A 192 -7.97 3.24 11.24
N THR A 193 -9.19 3.34 10.70
CA THR A 193 -10.03 4.53 10.79
C THR A 193 -10.39 4.87 12.23
N LEU A 194 -10.82 3.89 13.03
CA LEU A 194 -11.12 4.10 14.46
C LEU A 194 -9.90 4.61 15.22
N ARG A 195 -8.72 4.04 14.94
CA ARG A 195 -7.45 4.51 15.50
C ARG A 195 -7.12 5.92 15.04
N ALA A 196 -7.15 6.19 13.74
CA ALA A 196 -6.78 7.49 13.16
C ALA A 196 -7.67 8.61 13.71
N LEU A 197 -8.99 8.39 13.77
CA LEU A 197 -9.94 9.34 14.36
C LEU A 197 -9.72 9.51 15.87
N GLY A 198 -9.42 8.42 16.58
CA GLY A 198 -9.10 8.47 18.00
C GLY A 198 -7.83 9.28 18.30
N ASP A 199 -6.76 9.05 17.54
CA ASP A 199 -5.46 9.69 17.74
C ASP A 199 -5.50 11.18 17.34
N ALA A 200 -6.34 11.54 16.36
CA ALA A 200 -6.61 12.94 15.99
C ALA A 200 -7.50 13.66 17.01
N GLY A 201 -8.46 12.95 17.62
CA GLY A 201 -9.44 13.47 18.58
C GLY A 201 -9.08 13.22 20.05
N SER A 202 -10.07 12.76 20.84
CA SER A 202 -9.98 12.59 22.30
C SER A 202 -9.26 11.31 22.77
N GLY A 203 -8.80 10.45 21.85
CA GLY A 203 -8.13 9.18 22.16
C GLY A 203 -9.06 7.99 22.47
N ALA A 204 -10.34 8.22 22.75
CA ALA A 204 -11.28 7.15 23.15
C ALA A 204 -11.50 6.11 22.03
N LEU A 205 -11.63 6.55 20.76
CA LEU A 205 -11.84 5.64 19.63
C LEU A 205 -10.62 4.75 19.35
N SER A 206 -9.40 5.18 19.72
CA SER A 206 -8.20 4.37 19.56
C SER A 206 -8.23 3.10 20.42
N TRP A 207 -8.95 3.12 21.55
CA TRP A 207 -9.14 1.94 22.39
C TRP A 207 -10.12 0.91 21.82
N LEU A 208 -10.89 1.25 20.78
CA LEU A 208 -11.74 0.29 20.06
C LEU A 208 -11.00 -0.40 18.90
N SER A 209 -9.73 -0.04 18.67
CA SER A 209 -8.93 -0.54 17.57
C SER A 209 -7.78 -1.43 18.05
N PRO A 210 -7.60 -2.64 17.49
CA PRO A 210 -6.41 -3.43 17.76
C PRO A 210 -5.10 -2.76 17.29
N LEU A 211 -5.18 -1.89 16.27
CA LEU A 211 -4.04 -1.06 15.87
C LEU A 211 -3.76 0.03 16.91
N GLY A 212 -4.79 0.59 17.54
CA GLY A 212 -4.64 1.57 18.60
C GLY A 212 -4.04 0.97 19.87
N TRP A 213 -4.41 -0.26 20.26
CA TRP A 213 -3.78 -0.96 21.39
C TRP A 213 -2.26 -1.09 21.21
N SER A 214 -1.82 -1.38 19.98
CA SER A 214 -0.38 -1.49 19.68
C SER A 214 0.37 -0.18 19.97
N LEU A 215 -0.23 0.97 19.66
CA LEU A 215 0.34 2.28 20.00
C LEU A 215 0.19 2.64 21.49
N GLN A 216 -0.87 2.15 22.15
CA GLN A 216 -1.08 2.35 23.59
C GLN A 216 -0.16 1.51 24.48
N VAL A 217 0.64 0.59 23.92
CA VAL A 217 1.77 -0.03 24.64
C VAL A 217 2.82 1.03 24.99
N ARG A 218 2.92 2.13 24.23
CA ARG A 218 3.81 3.28 24.48
C ARG A 218 5.29 2.90 24.73
N PRO A 219 5.95 2.21 23.78
CA PRO A 219 7.36 1.86 23.95
C PRO A 219 8.22 3.10 24.21
N TYR A 220 9.11 3.02 25.20
CA TYR A 220 9.97 4.12 25.67
C TYR A 220 9.22 5.31 26.31
N ALA A 221 7.94 5.13 26.63
CA ALA A 221 7.07 6.15 27.23
C ALA A 221 6.23 5.57 28.38
N GLY A 222 6.86 4.72 29.21
CA GLY A 222 6.23 4.07 30.37
C GLY A 222 5.63 2.69 30.08
N ASP A 223 6.06 2.03 29.00
CA ASP A 223 5.80 0.63 28.59
C ASP A 223 4.59 -0.04 29.28
N ARG A 224 3.40 0.12 28.69
CA ARG A 224 2.13 -0.42 29.23
C ARG A 224 1.91 -1.88 28.83
N TRP A 225 2.69 -2.78 29.42
CA TRP A 225 2.66 -4.23 29.13
C TRP A 225 1.28 -4.88 29.20
N TRP A 226 0.43 -4.43 30.13
CA TRP A 226 -0.93 -4.97 30.29
C TRP A 226 -1.80 -4.79 29.03
N VAL A 227 -1.50 -3.79 28.18
CA VAL A 227 -2.24 -3.56 26.93
C VAL A 227 -2.09 -4.72 25.96
N LEU A 228 -0.98 -5.48 26.03
CA LEU A 228 -0.76 -6.68 25.21
C LEU A 228 -1.75 -7.81 25.49
N VAL A 229 -2.43 -7.79 26.64
CA VAL A 229 -3.50 -8.76 26.96
C VAL A 229 -4.68 -8.61 25.98
N LEU A 230 -5.01 -7.38 25.57
CA LEU A 230 -6.14 -7.10 24.67
C LEU A 230 -5.97 -7.75 23.28
N PRO A 231 -4.86 -7.55 22.53
CA PRO A 231 -4.67 -8.21 21.25
C PRO A 231 -4.50 -9.73 21.40
N LEU A 232 -3.85 -10.23 22.46
CA LEU A 232 -3.71 -11.67 22.70
C LEU A 232 -5.06 -12.35 22.96
N ALA A 233 -5.91 -11.77 23.82
CA ALA A 233 -7.25 -12.28 24.09
C ALA A 233 -8.13 -12.23 22.83
N THR A 234 -8.05 -11.15 22.06
CA THR A 234 -8.78 -11.00 20.79
C THR A 234 -8.33 -12.02 19.76
N ALA A 235 -7.01 -12.21 19.58
CA ALA A 235 -6.46 -13.21 18.68
C ALA A 235 -6.92 -14.62 19.07
N ALA A 236 -6.85 -14.98 20.36
CA ALA A 236 -7.31 -16.28 20.86
C ALA A 236 -8.82 -16.50 20.60
N ALA A 237 -9.66 -15.51 20.91
CA ALA A 237 -11.11 -15.58 20.69
C ALA A 237 -11.46 -15.72 19.20
N LEU A 238 -10.80 -14.96 18.32
CA LEU A 238 -11.02 -15.04 16.87
C LEU A 238 -10.47 -16.35 16.28
N THR A 239 -9.35 -16.86 16.77
CA THR A 239 -8.84 -18.18 16.36
C THR A 239 -9.80 -19.29 16.78
N ALA A 240 -10.33 -19.27 18.00
CA ALA A 240 -11.35 -20.22 18.46
C ALA A 240 -12.62 -20.13 17.60
N LEU A 241 -13.06 -18.91 17.27
CA LEU A 241 -14.16 -18.67 16.34
C LEU A 241 -13.87 -19.29 14.96
N ALA A 242 -12.67 -19.07 14.40
CA ALA A 242 -12.29 -19.62 13.10
C ALA A 242 -12.36 -21.15 13.08
N TYR A 243 -11.86 -21.84 14.11
CA TYR A 243 -11.97 -23.30 14.20
C TYR A 243 -13.42 -23.76 14.36
N ARG A 244 -14.24 -23.05 15.15
CA ARG A 244 -15.66 -23.37 15.31
C ARG A 244 -16.44 -23.22 14.00
N LEU A 245 -16.14 -22.20 13.21
CA LEU A 245 -16.74 -22.01 11.88
C LEU A 245 -16.24 -23.08 10.90
N ALA A 246 -14.95 -23.40 10.93
CA ALA A 246 -14.35 -24.46 10.11
C ALA A 246 -14.93 -25.85 10.42
N ALA A 247 -15.32 -26.12 11.67
CA ALA A 247 -15.94 -27.37 12.08
C ALA A 247 -17.40 -27.52 11.59
N ARG A 248 -18.09 -26.41 11.30
CA ARG A 248 -19.50 -26.40 10.87
C ARG A 248 -19.70 -26.32 9.36
N ARG A 249 -18.67 -25.93 8.61
CA ARG A 249 -18.74 -25.82 7.15
C ARG A 249 -18.24 -27.09 6.47
N ASP A 250 -18.82 -27.42 5.32
CA ASP A 250 -18.27 -28.42 4.43
C ASP A 250 -17.11 -27.83 3.60
N VAL A 251 -16.31 -28.71 3.01
CA VAL A 251 -15.22 -28.35 2.10
C VAL A 251 -15.83 -27.75 0.83
N GLY A 252 -15.26 -26.66 0.31
CA GLY A 252 -15.78 -25.93 -0.85
C GLY A 252 -16.99 -25.02 -0.51
N ALA A 253 -17.67 -25.25 0.61
CA ALA A 253 -18.76 -24.40 1.08
C ALA A 253 -18.24 -23.21 1.93
N GLY A 254 -18.91 -22.06 1.78
CA GLY A 254 -18.85 -20.96 2.74
C GLY A 254 -20.17 -20.84 3.51
N LEU A 255 -20.13 -20.21 4.68
CA LEU A 255 -21.35 -19.95 5.47
C LEU A 255 -22.29 -18.95 4.78
N LEU A 256 -21.73 -18.08 3.95
CA LEU A 256 -22.47 -17.19 3.06
C LEU A 256 -22.59 -17.87 1.70
N ALA A 257 -23.82 -18.28 1.37
CA ALA A 257 -24.14 -18.82 0.06
C ALA A 257 -23.87 -17.79 -1.04
N GLU A 258 -23.33 -18.27 -2.16
CA GLU A 258 -23.17 -17.45 -3.35
C GLU A 258 -24.57 -17.17 -3.93
N ARG A 259 -24.92 -15.88 -4.04
CA ARG A 259 -26.23 -15.50 -4.57
C ARG A 259 -26.22 -15.74 -6.08
N PRO A 260 -27.22 -16.43 -6.64
CA PRO A 260 -27.38 -16.46 -8.09
C PRO A 260 -27.51 -15.02 -8.58
N GLY A 261 -26.66 -14.66 -9.55
CA GLY A 261 -26.74 -13.34 -10.17
C GLY A 261 -28.09 -13.14 -10.86
N PRO A 262 -28.39 -11.92 -11.33
CA PRO A 262 -29.59 -11.67 -12.14
C PRO A 262 -29.68 -12.65 -13.31
N GLY A 263 -30.88 -13.19 -13.57
CA GLY A 263 -31.10 -14.16 -14.65
C GLY A 263 -30.86 -13.63 -16.06
N THR A 264 -30.80 -12.30 -16.21
CA THR A 264 -30.44 -11.61 -17.46
C THR A 264 -29.23 -10.72 -17.22
N ALA A 265 -28.28 -10.74 -18.16
CA ALA A 265 -27.14 -9.84 -18.13
C ALA A 265 -27.58 -8.42 -18.44
N ALA A 266 -27.12 -7.44 -17.66
CA ALA A 266 -27.33 -6.04 -17.96
C ALA A 266 -26.69 -5.67 -19.32
N PRO A 267 -27.21 -4.67 -20.07
CA PRO A 267 -26.66 -4.25 -21.36
C PRO A 267 -25.17 -3.88 -21.29
N ALA A 268 -24.73 -3.35 -20.14
CA ALA A 268 -23.34 -3.03 -19.85
C ALA A 268 -22.41 -4.27 -19.78
N LEU A 269 -22.93 -5.50 -19.80
CA LEU A 269 -22.14 -6.74 -19.83
C LEU A 269 -22.13 -7.41 -21.21
N SER A 270 -22.60 -6.70 -22.25
CA SER A 270 -22.63 -7.20 -23.63
C SER A 270 -21.26 -7.34 -24.29
N GLY A 271 -20.16 -6.94 -23.64
CA GLY A 271 -18.81 -7.04 -24.21
C GLY A 271 -17.67 -6.97 -23.20
N ALA A 272 -16.45 -7.16 -23.72
CA ALA A 272 -15.22 -7.27 -22.91
C ALA A 272 -14.95 -6.05 -22.03
N PHE A 273 -15.17 -4.83 -22.54
CA PHE A 273 -14.99 -3.59 -21.77
C PHE A 273 -15.95 -3.50 -20.57
N GLY A 274 -17.19 -3.92 -20.76
CA GLY A 274 -18.19 -3.99 -19.70
C GLY A 274 -17.84 -5.00 -18.61
N LEU A 275 -17.36 -6.17 -19.04
CA LEU A 275 -16.87 -7.20 -18.13
C LEU A 275 -15.64 -6.73 -17.35
N ALA A 276 -14.65 -6.15 -18.04
CA ALA A 276 -13.45 -5.59 -17.41
C ALA A 276 -13.84 -4.53 -16.37
N TRP A 277 -14.68 -3.56 -16.73
CA TRP A 277 -15.21 -2.57 -15.78
C TRP A 277 -15.87 -3.22 -14.56
N ARG A 278 -16.72 -4.24 -14.73
CA ARG A 278 -17.39 -4.91 -13.61
C ARG A 278 -16.40 -5.62 -12.67
N LEU A 279 -15.33 -6.21 -13.22
CA LEU A 279 -14.28 -6.87 -12.44
C LEU A 279 -13.40 -5.85 -11.70
N ASP A 280 -13.23 -4.68 -12.28
CA ASP A 280 -12.26 -3.68 -11.84
C ASP A 280 -12.84 -2.55 -10.97
N ARG A 281 -14.14 -2.27 -11.09
CA ARG A 281 -14.81 -1.16 -10.41
C ARG A 281 -14.56 -1.09 -8.91
N GLY A 282 -14.47 -2.24 -8.24
CA GLY A 282 -14.19 -2.29 -6.79
C GLY A 282 -12.77 -1.84 -6.46
N ALA A 283 -11.79 -2.22 -7.28
CA ALA A 283 -10.42 -1.75 -7.14
C ALA A 283 -10.32 -0.27 -7.52
N LEU A 284 -10.98 0.16 -8.60
CA LEU A 284 -11.05 1.56 -9.02
C LEU A 284 -11.59 2.46 -7.91
N LEU A 285 -12.73 2.10 -7.30
CA LEU A 285 -13.28 2.86 -6.18
C LEU A 285 -12.30 2.94 -5.02
N LEU A 286 -11.72 1.80 -4.60
CA LEU A 286 -10.79 1.77 -3.47
C LEU A 286 -9.53 2.63 -3.71
N TRP A 287 -8.90 2.50 -4.87
CA TRP A 287 -7.69 3.25 -5.21
C TRP A 287 -7.99 4.73 -5.42
N THR A 288 -9.08 5.09 -6.10
CA THR A 288 -9.51 6.49 -6.24
C THR A 288 -9.79 7.11 -4.88
N THR A 289 -10.45 6.42 -3.96
CA THR A 289 -10.65 6.92 -2.60
C THR A 289 -9.32 7.10 -1.86
N GLY A 290 -8.41 6.13 -1.93
CA GLY A 290 -7.09 6.24 -1.29
C GLY A 290 -6.25 7.40 -1.82
N LEU A 291 -6.18 7.55 -3.14
CA LEU A 291 -5.47 8.66 -3.81
C LEU A 291 -6.15 10.00 -3.50
N ALA A 292 -7.48 10.07 -3.49
CA ALA A 292 -8.23 11.26 -3.11
C ALA A 292 -7.96 11.69 -1.66
N LEU A 293 -7.88 10.74 -0.73
CA LEU A 293 -7.52 11.01 0.66
C LEU A 293 -6.07 11.51 0.80
N TYR A 294 -5.15 11.02 -0.04
CA TYR A 294 -3.80 11.59 -0.11
C TYR A 294 -3.83 13.02 -0.68
N GLY A 295 -4.63 13.26 -1.73
CA GLY A 295 -4.83 14.60 -2.26
C GLY A 295 -5.37 15.56 -1.20
N LEU A 296 -6.34 15.12 -0.40
CA LEU A 296 -6.87 15.86 0.75
C LEU A 296 -5.76 16.22 1.75
N LEU A 297 -4.92 15.24 2.10
CA LEU A 297 -3.77 15.44 2.98
C LEU A 297 -2.81 16.49 2.42
N VAL A 298 -2.40 16.35 1.16
CA VAL A 298 -1.48 17.29 0.51
C VAL A 298 -2.07 18.69 0.51
N GLY A 299 -3.31 18.86 0.04
CA GLY A 299 -3.97 20.17 0.00
C GLY A 299 -4.07 20.82 1.39
N SER A 300 -4.25 20.03 2.45
CA SER A 300 -4.28 20.54 3.84
C SER A 300 -2.91 20.97 4.38
N VAL A 301 -1.83 20.31 3.95
CA VAL A 301 -0.47 20.59 4.44
C VAL A 301 0.15 21.78 3.72
N VAL A 302 -0.12 21.98 2.42
CA VAL A 302 0.52 23.04 1.61
C VAL A 302 0.30 24.42 2.23
N HIS A 303 -0.91 24.71 2.74
CA HIS A 303 -1.19 26.00 3.39
C HIS A 303 -0.52 26.13 4.77
N GLY A 304 -0.43 25.04 5.54
CA GLY A 304 0.16 25.06 6.89
C GLY A 304 1.65 25.37 6.92
N ILE A 305 2.38 25.15 5.82
CA ILE A 305 3.82 25.45 5.71
C ILE A 305 4.08 26.94 5.89
N GLY A 306 3.21 27.83 5.40
CA GLY A 306 3.37 29.29 5.53
C GLY A 306 3.13 29.79 6.95
N ASP A 307 2.17 29.19 7.66
CA ASP A 307 1.77 29.58 9.02
C ASP A 307 2.71 29.00 10.10
N GLU A 308 3.38 27.89 9.82
CA GLU A 308 4.37 27.26 10.74
C GLU A 308 5.75 27.96 10.73
N VAL A 309 6.01 28.90 9.82
CA VAL A 309 7.25 29.72 9.79
C VAL A 309 7.19 30.86 10.83
N GLY A 310 6.94 30.50 12.09
CA GLY A 310 6.82 31.44 13.21
C GLY A 310 8.13 31.85 13.88
N ASN A 311 9.28 31.24 13.51
CA ASN A 311 10.57 31.53 14.12
C ASN A 311 11.52 32.27 13.15
N ASP A 312 12.23 33.29 13.65
CA ASP A 312 13.12 34.17 12.85
C ASP A 312 14.19 33.40 12.05
N ARG A 313 14.71 32.28 12.60
CA ARG A 313 15.66 31.40 11.88
C ARG A 313 15.04 30.65 10.70
N ALA A 314 13.77 30.24 10.81
CA ALA A 314 13.08 29.54 9.72
C ALA A 314 12.75 30.52 8.58
N ARG A 315 12.39 31.77 8.91
CA ARG A 315 12.20 32.83 7.92
C ARG A 315 13.48 33.13 7.14
N ASP A 316 14.62 33.23 7.80
CA ASP A 316 15.90 33.50 7.13
C ASP A 316 16.31 32.38 6.16
N ILE A 317 16.04 31.13 6.50
CA ILE A 317 16.28 29.98 5.61
C ILE A 317 15.30 30.00 4.43
N VAL A 318 14.01 30.27 4.67
CA VAL A 318 12.98 30.37 3.63
C VAL A 318 13.25 31.52 2.66
N VAL A 319 13.69 32.68 3.15
CA VAL A 319 14.09 33.82 2.32
C VAL A 319 15.32 33.48 1.47
N ARG A 320 16.32 32.80 2.05
CA ARG A 320 17.51 32.34 1.30
C ARG A 320 17.20 31.27 0.25
N LEU A 321 16.11 30.52 0.41
CA LEU A 321 15.63 29.51 -0.53
C LEU A 321 14.66 30.08 -1.60
N GLY A 322 14.47 31.40 -1.65
CA GLY A 322 13.64 32.06 -2.66
C GLY A 322 12.21 32.39 -2.23
N GLY A 323 11.88 32.26 -0.94
CA GLY A 323 10.58 32.62 -0.35
C GLY A 323 9.62 31.44 -0.17
N THR A 324 8.48 31.69 0.48
CA THR A 324 7.48 30.67 0.82
C THR A 324 6.82 30.06 -0.41
N THR A 325 6.59 30.85 -1.46
CA THR A 325 5.96 30.41 -2.72
C THR A 325 6.80 29.39 -3.48
N VAL A 326 8.13 29.56 -3.51
CA VAL A 326 9.05 28.58 -4.12
C VAL A 326 9.05 27.27 -3.35
N LEU A 327 9.01 27.33 -2.02
CA LEU A 327 8.96 26.14 -1.16
C LEU A 327 7.62 25.41 -1.27
N GLU A 328 6.51 26.14 -1.35
CA GLU A 328 5.17 25.61 -1.61
C GLU A 328 5.12 24.89 -2.97
N HIS A 329 5.60 25.52 -4.04
CA HIS A 329 5.63 24.91 -5.37
C HIS A 329 6.53 23.65 -5.41
N ALA A 330 7.70 23.68 -4.75
CA ALA A 330 8.58 22.53 -4.64
C ALA A 330 7.92 21.38 -3.84
N PHE A 331 7.23 21.70 -2.74
CA PHE A 331 6.49 20.72 -1.96
C PHE A 331 5.34 20.10 -2.77
N VAL A 332 4.56 20.93 -3.48
CA VAL A 332 3.49 20.47 -4.38
C VAL A 332 4.06 19.53 -5.43
N ALA A 333 5.18 19.88 -6.06
CA ALA A 333 5.83 19.03 -7.06
C ALA A 333 6.22 17.66 -6.49
N VAL A 334 6.92 17.63 -5.35
CA VAL A 334 7.32 16.38 -4.69
C VAL A 334 6.10 15.57 -4.25
N ALA A 335 5.09 16.22 -3.70
CA ALA A 335 3.87 15.58 -3.23
C ALA A 335 3.09 14.92 -4.37
N PHE A 336 2.96 15.60 -5.52
CA PHE A 336 2.33 15.05 -6.72
C PHE A 336 3.17 13.97 -7.40
N THR A 337 4.50 14.06 -7.34
CA THR A 337 5.38 12.98 -7.80
C THR A 337 5.23 11.72 -6.96
N MET A 338 5.19 11.84 -5.62
CA MET A 338 4.90 10.72 -4.73
C MET A 338 3.50 10.13 -4.99
N LEU A 339 2.51 10.99 -5.18
CA LEU A 339 1.16 10.57 -5.56
C LEU A 339 1.14 9.83 -6.90
N GLY A 340 1.92 10.30 -7.88
CA GLY A 340 2.16 9.63 -9.15
C GLY A 340 2.73 8.22 -8.95
N MET A 341 3.76 8.04 -8.14
CA MET A 341 4.32 6.72 -7.86
C MET A 341 3.29 5.74 -7.26
N VAL A 342 2.41 6.23 -6.38
CA VAL A 342 1.30 5.43 -5.84
C VAL A 342 0.26 5.10 -6.93
N ALA A 343 -0.07 6.05 -7.80
CA ALA A 343 -0.93 5.81 -8.95
C ALA A 343 -0.32 4.82 -9.97
N ALA A 344 1.01 4.79 -10.10
CA ALA A 344 1.73 3.83 -10.92
C ALA A 344 1.61 2.41 -10.37
N ALA A 345 1.67 2.24 -9.04
CA ALA A 345 1.39 0.96 -8.40
C ALA A 345 -0.03 0.46 -8.69
N PHE A 346 -1.00 1.38 -8.73
CA PHE A 346 -2.37 1.07 -9.14
C PHE A 346 -2.45 0.66 -10.62
N ALA A 347 -1.82 1.41 -11.51
CA ALA A 347 -1.78 1.11 -12.95
C ALA A 347 -1.15 -0.27 -13.23
N VAL A 348 -0.03 -0.60 -12.57
CA VAL A 348 0.62 -1.92 -12.65
C VAL A 348 -0.31 -3.02 -12.14
N SER A 349 -1.02 -2.79 -11.03
CA SER A 349 -1.97 -3.76 -10.47
C SER A 349 -3.08 -4.13 -11.46
N LEU A 350 -3.61 -3.14 -12.17
CA LEU A 350 -4.62 -3.34 -13.21
C LEU A 350 -4.03 -4.00 -14.47
N ALA A 351 -2.85 -3.57 -14.91
CA ALA A 351 -2.16 -4.10 -16.08
C ALA A 351 -1.75 -5.58 -15.94
N LEU A 352 -1.63 -6.09 -14.71
CA LEU A 352 -1.34 -7.50 -14.43
C LEU A 352 -2.58 -8.41 -14.37
N ARG A 353 -3.80 -7.85 -14.48
CA ARG A 353 -5.04 -8.65 -14.48
C ARG A 353 -5.16 -9.64 -15.64
N PRO A 354 -4.79 -9.32 -16.89
CA PRO A 354 -4.74 -10.30 -17.97
C PRO A 354 -3.97 -11.56 -17.59
N ARG A 355 -2.81 -11.42 -16.94
CA ARG A 355 -2.03 -12.56 -16.44
C ARG A 355 -2.79 -13.36 -15.39
N GLN A 356 -3.49 -12.71 -14.47
CA GLN A 356 -4.29 -13.40 -13.46
C GLN A 356 -5.43 -14.19 -14.11
N GLU A 357 -6.11 -13.60 -15.10
CA GLU A 357 -7.16 -14.28 -15.85
C GLU A 357 -6.63 -15.46 -16.66
N GLU A 358 -5.42 -15.35 -17.24
CA GLU A 358 -4.77 -16.46 -17.95
C GLU A 358 -4.36 -17.60 -17.00
N THR A 359 -3.63 -17.28 -15.93
CA THR A 359 -3.14 -18.28 -14.96
C THR A 359 -4.23 -18.95 -14.11
N THR A 360 -5.46 -18.41 -14.15
CA THR A 360 -6.63 -19.02 -13.51
C THR A 360 -7.53 -19.77 -14.50
N GLY A 361 -7.13 -19.89 -15.77
CA GLY A 361 -7.88 -20.57 -16.82
C GLY A 361 -9.10 -19.81 -17.35
N ARG A 362 -9.47 -18.68 -16.73
CA ARG A 362 -10.66 -17.89 -17.14
C ARG A 362 -10.49 -17.25 -18.52
N ALA A 363 -9.27 -16.86 -18.89
CA ALA A 363 -9.00 -16.28 -20.19
C ALA A 363 -9.28 -17.28 -21.34
N GLU A 364 -9.00 -18.57 -21.15
CA GLU A 364 -9.22 -19.60 -22.17
C GLU A 364 -10.70 -19.73 -22.52
N THR A 365 -11.58 -19.77 -21.52
CA THR A 365 -13.03 -19.84 -21.73
C THR A 365 -13.55 -18.63 -22.51
N LEU A 366 -13.04 -17.43 -22.22
CA LEU A 366 -13.44 -16.20 -22.91
C LEU A 366 -12.92 -16.13 -24.35
N LEU A 367 -11.67 -16.55 -24.57
CA LEU A 367 -10.98 -16.46 -25.86
C LEU A 367 -11.30 -17.63 -26.80
N ALA A 368 -11.90 -18.71 -26.29
CA ALA A 368 -12.49 -19.77 -27.10
C ALA A 368 -13.76 -19.32 -27.85
N GLY A 369 -14.41 -18.24 -27.39
CA GLY A 369 -15.56 -17.63 -28.06
C GLY A 369 -15.16 -16.70 -29.21
N SER A 370 -16.07 -15.82 -29.61
CA SER A 370 -15.85 -14.83 -30.70
C SER A 370 -14.99 -13.61 -30.30
N LEU A 371 -14.46 -13.59 -29.07
CA LEU A 371 -13.69 -12.47 -28.55
C LEU A 371 -12.23 -12.53 -29.02
N SER A 372 -11.80 -11.55 -29.82
CA SER A 372 -10.40 -11.48 -30.24
C SER A 372 -9.47 -11.16 -29.06
N ARG A 373 -8.28 -11.77 -29.06
CA ARG A 373 -7.22 -11.53 -28.05
C ARG A 373 -6.87 -10.05 -27.90
N SER A 374 -6.90 -9.30 -29.01
CA SER A 374 -6.62 -7.86 -29.02
C SER A 374 -7.70 -7.06 -28.30
N ARG A 375 -8.97 -7.35 -28.60
CA ARG A 375 -10.10 -6.66 -27.98
C ARG A 375 -10.16 -6.97 -26.48
N TRP A 376 -9.85 -8.20 -26.10
CA TRP A 376 -9.75 -8.60 -24.71
C TRP A 376 -8.62 -7.85 -23.98
N LEU A 377 -7.38 -7.87 -24.48
CA LEU A 377 -6.28 -7.16 -23.82
C LEU A 377 -6.52 -5.64 -23.80
N ALA A 378 -7.01 -5.06 -24.89
CA ALA A 378 -7.35 -3.63 -24.95
C ALA A 378 -8.38 -3.23 -23.89
N SER A 379 -9.34 -4.11 -23.55
CA SER A 379 -10.31 -3.83 -22.48
C SER A 379 -9.67 -3.68 -21.11
N HIS A 380 -8.67 -4.50 -20.79
CA HIS A 380 -7.92 -4.41 -19.52
C HIS A 380 -6.97 -3.22 -19.51
N VAL A 381 -6.26 -2.97 -20.62
CA VAL A 381 -5.35 -1.81 -20.75
C VAL A 381 -6.13 -0.50 -20.64
N ALA A 382 -7.28 -0.39 -21.29
CA ALA A 382 -8.13 0.80 -21.19
C ALA A 382 -8.56 1.07 -19.74
N VAL A 383 -8.95 0.03 -19.01
CA VAL A 383 -9.30 0.14 -17.58
C VAL A 383 -8.08 0.52 -16.73
N ALA A 384 -6.89 -0.01 -17.04
CA ALA A 384 -5.66 0.34 -16.34
C ALA A 384 -5.29 1.82 -16.50
N LEU A 385 -5.27 2.32 -17.75
CA LEU A 385 -4.88 3.69 -18.06
C LEU A 385 -5.94 4.71 -17.63
N ALA A 386 -7.20 4.50 -18.00
CA ALA A 386 -8.29 5.38 -17.62
C ALA A 386 -8.53 5.35 -16.11
N GLY A 387 -8.41 4.17 -15.51
CA GLY A 387 -8.58 3.99 -14.08
C GLY A 387 -7.55 4.75 -13.24
N SER A 388 -6.26 4.55 -13.52
CA SER A 388 -5.19 5.28 -12.84
C SER A 388 -5.25 6.77 -13.15
N GLY A 389 -5.59 7.14 -14.39
CA GLY A 389 -5.73 8.54 -14.81
C GLY A 389 -6.84 9.28 -14.08
N ILE A 390 -8.05 8.70 -14.04
CA ILE A 390 -9.18 9.27 -13.30
C ILE A 390 -8.82 9.37 -11.81
N ALA A 391 -8.23 8.32 -11.23
CA ALA A 391 -7.91 8.32 -9.81
C ALA A 391 -6.90 9.43 -9.43
N LEU A 392 -5.87 9.63 -10.25
CA LEU A 392 -4.86 10.67 -10.05
C LEU A 392 -5.43 12.08 -10.26
N LEU A 393 -6.27 12.28 -11.28
CA LEU A 393 -6.92 13.56 -11.52
C LEU A 393 -7.94 13.92 -10.43
N VAL A 394 -8.69 12.94 -9.92
CA VAL A 394 -9.58 13.13 -8.76
C VAL A 394 -8.76 13.54 -7.53
N ALA A 395 -7.60 12.92 -7.31
CA ALA A 395 -6.72 13.31 -6.21
C ALA A 395 -6.16 14.73 -6.37
N GLY A 396 -5.75 15.12 -7.57
CA GLY A 396 -5.35 16.50 -7.87
C GLY A 396 -6.48 17.51 -7.71
N LEU A 397 -7.70 17.14 -8.12
CA LEU A 397 -8.88 17.96 -7.92
C LEU A 397 -9.17 18.17 -6.43
N VAL A 398 -9.15 17.10 -5.63
CA VAL A 398 -9.37 17.17 -4.17
C VAL A 398 -8.28 18.02 -3.52
N ALA A 399 -7.00 17.79 -3.84
CA ALA A 399 -5.90 18.60 -3.33
C ALA A 399 -6.05 20.08 -3.68
N GLY A 400 -6.39 20.39 -4.94
CA GLY A 400 -6.61 21.74 -5.42
C GLY A 400 -7.79 22.43 -4.74
N ILE A 401 -8.90 21.72 -4.50
CA ILE A 401 -10.04 22.26 -3.77
C ILE A 401 -9.64 22.61 -2.34
N VAL A 402 -9.00 21.69 -1.61
CA VAL A 402 -8.59 21.95 -0.21
C VAL A 402 -7.61 23.11 -0.14
N TYR A 403 -6.60 23.13 -1.01
CA TYR A 403 -5.61 24.19 -1.02
C TYR A 403 -6.23 25.54 -1.38
N ALA A 404 -7.07 25.60 -2.42
CA ALA A 404 -7.81 26.80 -2.80
C ALA A 404 -8.69 27.33 -1.66
N THR A 405 -9.38 26.45 -0.94
CA THR A 405 -10.23 26.86 0.20
C THR A 405 -9.43 27.41 1.37
N ALA A 406 -8.23 26.87 1.61
CA ALA A 406 -7.36 27.34 2.68
C ALA A 406 -6.68 28.66 2.31
N ALA A 407 -6.19 28.79 1.07
CA ALA A 407 -5.48 29.96 0.59
C ALA A 407 -6.38 31.14 0.19
N GLY A 408 -7.69 30.93 0.03
CA GLY A 408 -8.62 31.96 -0.44
C GLY A 408 -8.48 32.34 -1.92
N ASP A 409 -7.70 31.58 -2.70
CA ASP A 409 -7.51 31.75 -4.15
C ASP A 409 -7.88 30.47 -4.92
N SER A 410 -9.11 30.42 -5.42
CA SER A 410 -9.58 29.34 -6.27
C SER A 410 -9.15 29.47 -7.73
N GLY A 411 -8.72 30.65 -8.18
CA GLY A 411 -8.39 30.93 -9.57
C GLY A 411 -7.05 30.34 -10.00
N GLY A 412 -6.03 30.46 -9.14
CA GLY A 412 -4.67 29.95 -9.43
C GLY A 412 -4.43 28.50 -8.99
N GLN A 413 -4.93 28.12 -7.81
CA GLN A 413 -4.46 26.90 -7.14
C GLN A 413 -5.11 25.61 -7.63
N LEU A 414 -6.38 25.68 -8.05
CA LEU A 414 -7.08 24.51 -8.58
C LEU A 414 -6.50 24.03 -9.93
N PRO A 415 -6.28 24.92 -10.93
CA PRO A 415 -5.61 24.52 -12.17
C PRO A 415 -4.18 24.04 -11.96
N LEU A 416 -3.44 24.65 -11.03
CA LEU A 416 -2.08 24.24 -10.69
C LEU A 416 -2.03 22.79 -10.16
N ALA A 417 -2.90 22.45 -9.21
CA ALA A 417 -2.95 21.11 -8.62
C ALA A 417 -3.40 20.04 -9.64
N VAL A 418 -4.44 20.34 -10.44
CA VAL A 418 -4.91 19.42 -11.48
C VAL A 418 -3.86 19.26 -12.58
N GLY A 419 -3.20 20.35 -13.00
CA GLY A 419 -2.10 20.32 -13.95
C GLY A 419 -0.92 19.48 -13.43
N SER A 420 -0.54 19.70 -12.16
CA SER A 420 0.53 18.94 -11.49
C SER A 420 0.21 17.45 -11.39
N ALA A 421 -1.07 17.08 -11.24
CA ALA A 421 -1.49 15.68 -11.31
C ALA A 421 -1.46 15.13 -12.74
N ALA A 422 -1.90 15.91 -13.72
CA ALA A 422 -2.00 15.48 -15.11
C ALA A 422 -0.63 15.20 -15.77
N VAL A 423 0.38 16.04 -15.49
CA VAL A 423 1.72 15.87 -16.05
C VAL A 423 2.42 14.58 -15.58
N GLN A 424 1.96 13.98 -14.48
CA GLN A 424 2.51 12.73 -13.95
C GLN A 424 2.05 11.49 -14.74
N LEU A 425 0.96 11.60 -15.51
CA LEU A 425 0.30 10.46 -16.16
C LEU A 425 1.23 9.61 -17.06
N PRO A 426 2.10 10.18 -17.91
CA PRO A 426 3.00 9.37 -18.72
C PRO A 426 3.98 8.53 -17.87
N ALA A 427 4.55 9.10 -16.81
CA ALA A 427 5.41 8.35 -15.90
C ALA A 427 4.64 7.26 -15.13
N VAL A 428 3.36 7.51 -14.81
CA VAL A 428 2.46 6.56 -14.16
C VAL A 428 2.14 5.36 -15.06
N TRP A 429 1.97 5.59 -16.36
CA TRP A 429 1.62 4.55 -17.32
C TRP A 429 2.80 3.71 -17.77
N LEU A 430 4.02 4.23 -17.72
CA LEU A 430 5.24 3.52 -18.12
C LEU A 430 5.41 2.13 -17.48
N PRO A 431 5.40 1.96 -16.15
CA PRO A 431 5.54 0.63 -15.55
C PRO A 431 4.35 -0.30 -15.87
N ALA A 432 3.15 0.25 -16.09
CA ALA A 432 1.99 -0.52 -16.54
C ALA A 432 2.15 -0.97 -18.01
N ALA A 433 2.66 -0.11 -18.88
CA ALA A 433 2.99 -0.43 -20.26
C ALA A 433 4.08 -1.51 -20.35
N MET A 434 5.09 -1.44 -19.47
CA MET A 434 6.11 -2.50 -19.32
C MET A 434 5.50 -3.83 -18.86
N ALA A 435 4.53 -3.80 -17.93
CA ALA A 435 3.79 -4.99 -17.52
C ALA A 435 3.02 -5.62 -18.68
N VAL A 436 2.37 -4.79 -19.52
CA VAL A 436 1.63 -5.24 -20.72
C VAL A 436 2.57 -5.82 -21.76
N ALA A 437 3.72 -5.19 -22.02
CA ALA A 437 4.76 -5.70 -22.92
C ALA A 437 5.29 -7.06 -22.44
N ALA A 438 5.67 -7.15 -21.17
CA ALA A 438 6.16 -8.38 -20.56
C ALA A 438 5.08 -9.48 -20.59
N TYR A 439 3.82 -9.15 -20.30
CA TYR A 439 2.70 -10.08 -20.41
C TYR A 439 2.49 -10.60 -21.84
N GLY A 440 2.60 -9.71 -22.82
CA GLY A 440 2.42 -10.04 -24.24
C GLY A 440 3.52 -10.96 -24.78
N ILE A 441 4.77 -10.76 -24.38
CA ILE A 441 5.92 -11.50 -24.94
C ILE A 441 6.30 -12.69 -24.05
N VAL A 442 6.49 -12.46 -22.75
CA VAL A 442 7.02 -13.44 -21.80
C VAL A 442 6.18 -13.40 -20.52
N PRO A 443 4.97 -14.03 -20.51
CA PRO A 443 3.98 -13.86 -19.45
C PRO A 443 4.54 -14.05 -18.05
N ARG A 444 5.45 -15.02 -17.87
CA ARG A 444 6.16 -15.32 -16.61
C ARG A 444 6.93 -14.14 -16.00
N LEU A 445 7.35 -13.16 -16.81
CA LEU A 445 8.06 -11.96 -16.37
C LEU A 445 7.15 -10.78 -16.03
N ALA A 446 5.86 -10.80 -16.34
CA ALA A 446 5.00 -9.62 -16.14
C ALA A 446 5.03 -9.01 -14.70
N PRO A 447 5.01 -9.79 -13.60
CA PRO A 447 5.14 -9.30 -12.23
C PRO A 447 6.46 -8.59 -11.94
N ALA A 448 7.50 -8.75 -12.77
CA ALA A 448 8.74 -7.99 -12.65
C ALA A 448 8.51 -6.48 -12.82
N ALA A 449 7.38 -6.06 -13.41
CA ALA A 449 6.97 -4.65 -13.42
C ALA A 449 6.89 -4.03 -12.02
N TRP A 450 6.60 -4.81 -10.97
CA TRP A 450 6.70 -4.34 -9.58
C TRP A 450 8.14 -4.04 -9.17
N ALA A 451 9.09 -4.89 -9.55
CA ALA A 451 10.50 -4.65 -9.27
C ALA A 451 11.01 -3.41 -10.01
N VAL A 452 10.54 -3.20 -11.25
CA VAL A 452 10.83 -1.98 -12.02
C VAL A 452 10.28 -0.73 -11.31
N LEU A 453 9.01 -0.74 -10.91
CA LEU A 453 8.42 0.38 -10.18
C LEU A 453 9.16 0.68 -8.87
N ILE A 454 9.48 -0.36 -8.09
CA ILE A 454 10.28 -0.21 -6.86
C ILE A 454 11.66 0.35 -7.19
N GLY A 455 12.27 -0.07 -8.30
CA GLY A 455 13.53 0.46 -8.81
C GLY A 455 13.45 1.95 -9.13
N PHE A 456 12.39 2.41 -9.80
CA PHE A 456 12.16 3.83 -10.07
C PHE A 456 12.02 4.63 -8.78
N ILE A 457 11.19 4.16 -7.84
CA ILE A 457 11.01 4.82 -6.53
C ILE A 457 12.35 4.90 -5.77
N ALA A 458 13.13 3.81 -5.77
CA ALA A 458 14.42 3.77 -5.11
C ALA A 458 15.44 4.72 -5.76
N LEU A 459 15.51 4.76 -7.10
CA LEU A 459 16.36 5.69 -7.84
C LEU A 459 15.96 7.14 -7.59
N TYR A 460 14.66 7.44 -7.54
CA TYR A 460 14.17 8.78 -7.23
C TYR A 460 14.56 9.23 -5.83
N LEU A 461 14.37 8.37 -4.82
CA LEU A 461 14.60 8.72 -3.42
C LEU A 461 16.09 8.69 -3.01
N LEU A 462 16.87 7.76 -3.58
CA LEU A 462 18.22 7.46 -3.11
C LEU A 462 19.31 7.74 -4.16
N GLY A 463 18.94 7.93 -5.43
CA GLY A 463 19.91 7.99 -6.52
C GLY A 463 20.89 9.15 -6.41
N THR A 464 20.42 10.32 -6.01
CA THR A 464 21.25 11.51 -5.79
C THR A 464 22.10 11.39 -4.53
N ILE A 465 21.58 10.75 -3.49
CA ILE A 465 22.28 10.51 -2.20
C ILE A 465 23.42 9.48 -2.36
N SER A 466 23.26 8.53 -3.29
CA SER A 466 24.23 7.45 -3.52
C SER A 466 25.33 7.80 -4.55
N GLY A 467 25.31 9.01 -5.12
CA GLY A 467 26.33 9.45 -6.07
C GLY A 467 26.34 8.66 -7.39
N LEU A 468 25.19 8.12 -7.81
CA LEU A 468 25.09 7.31 -9.02
C LEU A 468 25.39 8.14 -10.29
N PRO A 469 25.92 7.51 -11.38
CA PRO A 469 26.15 8.20 -12.64
C PRO A 469 24.87 8.77 -13.23
N GLN A 470 24.95 9.95 -13.86
CA GLN A 470 23.79 10.64 -14.44
C GLN A 470 22.97 9.76 -15.40
N ARG A 471 23.64 8.92 -16.21
CA ARG A 471 22.97 7.97 -17.11
C ARG A 471 22.01 7.01 -16.41
N VAL A 472 22.26 6.69 -15.14
CA VAL A 472 21.39 5.83 -14.32
C VAL A 472 20.23 6.63 -13.74
N LEU A 473 20.49 7.88 -13.34
CA LEU A 473 19.45 8.80 -12.86
C LEU A 473 18.48 9.18 -14.00
N ASP A 474 18.97 9.30 -15.23
CA ASP A 474 18.16 9.61 -16.42
C ASP A 474 17.19 8.46 -16.78
N LEU A 475 17.33 7.27 -16.20
CA LEU A 475 16.34 6.18 -16.36
C LEU A 475 15.09 6.38 -15.50
N GLU A 476 15.15 7.26 -14.51
CA GLU A 476 14.07 7.51 -13.57
C GLU A 476 12.99 8.39 -14.22
N PRO A 477 11.77 7.87 -14.49
CA PRO A 477 10.78 8.59 -15.31
C PRO A 477 10.14 9.78 -14.59
N PHE A 478 10.08 9.76 -13.25
CA PHE A 478 9.42 10.82 -12.48
C PHE A 478 10.29 12.08 -12.34
N ALA A 479 11.60 11.97 -12.52
CA ALA A 479 12.57 13.06 -12.52
C ALA A 479 12.46 13.94 -13.77
N HIS A 480 11.89 13.41 -14.85
CA HIS A 480 11.71 14.12 -16.11
C HIS A 480 10.39 14.89 -16.21
N ILE A 481 9.52 14.80 -15.19
CA ILE A 481 8.21 15.45 -15.21
C ILE A 481 8.38 16.97 -15.07
N PRO A 482 7.81 17.78 -15.99
CA PRO A 482 7.91 19.22 -15.93
C PRO A 482 7.13 19.80 -14.74
N LEU A 483 7.69 20.83 -14.11
CA LEU A 483 7.05 21.61 -13.06
C LEU A 483 5.93 22.47 -13.67
N VAL A 484 4.71 22.29 -13.19
CA VAL A 484 3.57 23.17 -13.52
C VAL A 484 3.66 24.41 -12.64
N GLY A 485 3.49 25.60 -13.21
CA GLY A 485 3.57 26.86 -12.47
C GLY A 485 4.99 27.32 -12.12
N ALA A 486 6.01 26.80 -12.79
CA ALA A 486 7.34 27.42 -12.76
C ALA A 486 7.18 28.88 -13.23
N GLY A 487 7.70 29.83 -12.44
CA GLY A 487 7.56 31.27 -12.72
C GLY A 487 8.22 31.68 -14.05
N PRO A 488 8.30 32.98 -14.36
CA PRO A 488 8.80 33.48 -15.65
C PRO A 488 10.22 32.99 -16.05
N GLU A 489 11.01 32.45 -15.12
CA GLU A 489 12.35 31.91 -15.37
C GLU A 489 12.37 30.41 -15.74
N GLY A 490 11.28 29.66 -15.52
CA GLY A 490 11.19 28.23 -15.81
C GLY A 490 10.28 27.94 -17.00
N THR A 491 10.84 27.54 -18.14
CA THR A 491 10.04 27.18 -19.32
C THR A 491 9.43 25.78 -19.16
N PHE A 492 8.10 25.69 -19.17
CA PHE A 492 7.41 24.41 -19.26
C PHE A 492 7.79 23.71 -20.58
N SER A 493 8.39 22.52 -20.49
CA SER A 493 8.73 21.71 -21.65
C SER A 493 7.82 20.49 -21.74
N ALA A 494 7.12 20.36 -22.88
CA ALA A 494 6.29 19.19 -23.17
C ALA A 494 7.09 17.99 -23.70
N VAL A 495 8.38 18.18 -24.03
CA VAL A 495 9.21 17.14 -24.67
C VAL A 495 9.28 15.86 -23.84
N PRO A 496 9.55 15.88 -22.52
CA PRO A 496 9.61 14.65 -21.73
C PRO A 496 8.29 13.88 -21.70
N LEU A 497 7.16 14.60 -21.65
CA LEU A 497 5.83 14.00 -21.66
C LEU A 497 5.55 13.26 -22.97
N VAL A 498 5.91 13.87 -24.10
CA VAL A 498 5.76 13.24 -25.43
C VAL A 498 6.64 12.00 -25.55
N VAL A 499 7.88 12.04 -25.06
CA VAL A 499 8.78 10.88 -25.07
C VAL A 499 8.21 9.73 -24.23
N LEU A 500 7.77 10.00 -23.00
CA LEU A 500 7.17 8.98 -22.13
C LEU A 500 5.91 8.37 -22.76
N LEU A 501 5.01 9.19 -23.32
CA LEU A 501 3.82 8.69 -24.02
C LEU A 501 4.17 7.84 -25.25
N ALA A 502 5.20 8.22 -26.01
CA ALA A 502 5.67 7.42 -27.14
C ALA A 502 6.20 6.05 -26.68
N LEU A 503 6.93 6.00 -25.55
CA LEU A 503 7.36 4.75 -24.93
C LEU A 503 6.17 3.90 -24.46
N ASP A 504 5.17 4.50 -23.82
CA ASP A 504 3.95 3.81 -23.39
C ASP A 504 3.24 3.15 -24.57
N ILE A 505 3.01 3.90 -25.65
CA ILE A 505 2.36 3.42 -26.86
C ILE A 505 3.20 2.29 -27.48
N GLY A 506 4.53 2.46 -27.57
CA GLY A 506 5.45 1.44 -28.09
C GLY A 506 5.40 0.13 -27.29
N LEU A 507 5.40 0.20 -25.96
CA LEU A 507 5.35 -0.97 -25.09
C LEU A 507 3.98 -1.66 -25.12
N ILE A 508 2.88 -0.91 -25.13
CA ILE A 508 1.52 -1.47 -25.21
C ILE A 508 1.30 -2.15 -26.56
N THR A 509 1.73 -1.53 -27.66
CA THR A 509 1.62 -2.11 -29.01
C THR A 509 2.47 -3.38 -29.14
N LEU A 510 3.68 -3.39 -28.56
CA LEU A 510 4.53 -4.56 -28.49
C LEU A 510 3.87 -5.71 -27.67
N GLY A 511 3.22 -5.39 -26.54
CA GLY A 511 2.47 -6.37 -25.76
C GLY A 511 1.27 -6.95 -26.51
N LEU A 512 0.52 -6.11 -27.23
CA LEU A 512 -0.59 -6.55 -28.09
C LEU A 512 -0.09 -7.45 -29.23
N TRP A 513 1.03 -7.10 -29.84
CA TRP A 513 1.65 -7.89 -30.89
C TRP A 513 2.13 -9.25 -30.36
N GLY A 514 2.76 -9.28 -29.20
CA GLY A 514 3.20 -10.52 -28.54
C GLY A 514 2.03 -11.46 -28.26
N LEU A 515 0.94 -10.95 -27.67
CA LEU A 515 -0.26 -11.74 -27.34
C LEU A 515 -0.93 -12.37 -28.57
N ARG A 516 -0.85 -11.70 -29.73
CA ARG A 516 -1.39 -12.24 -30.99
C ARG A 516 -0.61 -13.44 -31.50
N ARG A 517 0.69 -13.52 -31.20
CA ARG A 517 1.59 -14.54 -31.75
C ARG A 517 1.87 -15.69 -30.80
N ARG A 518 1.83 -15.47 -29.48
CA ARG A 518 2.06 -16.54 -28.50
C ARG A 518 0.81 -17.38 -28.27
N ASP A 519 0.98 -18.63 -27.89
CA ASP A 519 -0.12 -19.43 -27.37
C ASP A 519 -0.50 -19.01 -25.95
N LEU A 520 -1.73 -19.36 -25.54
CA LEU A 520 -2.15 -19.25 -24.15
C LEU A 520 -1.56 -20.46 -23.43
N THR A 521 -0.85 -20.22 -22.34
CA THR A 521 -0.25 -21.28 -21.53
C THR A 521 -0.59 -21.01 -20.07
N PRO A 522 -1.22 -21.97 -19.35
CA PRO A 522 -1.56 -21.80 -17.94
C PRO A 522 -0.36 -21.53 -17.02
#